data_AF-A0A2V8RJH3-F1
#
_entry.id   AF-A0A2V8RJH3-F1
#
_cell.length_a   1.000
_cell.length_b   1.000
_cell.length_c   1.000
_cell.angle_alpha   90.00
_cell.angle_beta   90.00
_cell.angle_gamma   90.00
#
_symmetry.space_group_name_H-M   'P 1'
#
loop_
_entity.id
_entity.type
_entity.pdbx_description
1 polymer ?
#
loop_
_entity_poly.entity_id
_entity_poly.type
_entity_poly.pdbx_seq_one_letter_code
_entity_poly.pdbx_strand_id
1 'polypeptide(L)'
;MSELTICPCCGAEVEGDLLAGCVECGARAVGPPLPRPERELPGYGHALAISAAGLLLALAFAAAFVSALWQRETFDLRPSALLRAAESAAWGLKWSALPASFALAFACARLYASMCRARARFVGHCFARAGLAATLAVMLALSAFVGVTVPERLRMRELARRAGENALLYSTDLALARYRRRFGTYPATLEDLRRLEDPDGSVAKLLAAVGAGDYRPRTDLASLSTGRAKARVRRRVRADDDMQGDPIVLTNYELVLPGGDGVNGTDDDLRLSDGLILDAPRAANTKGAATQTVGGRRAH
;
A
#
# COMPACT_ATOMS: atom_id res chain seq x y z
N MET A 1 -8.35 -31.05 46.11
CA MET A 1 -8.44 -31.12 44.64
C MET A 1 -8.40 -32.60 44.30
N SER A 2 -9.53 -33.17 43.89
CA SER A 2 -9.62 -34.56 43.45
C SER A 2 -8.69 -34.75 42.24
N GLU A 3 -7.83 -35.76 42.28
CA GLU A 3 -6.99 -36.12 41.13
C GLU A 3 -7.88 -36.83 40.11
N LEU A 4 -8.08 -36.22 38.94
CA LEU A 4 -8.82 -36.82 37.83
C LEU A 4 -7.92 -37.83 37.14
N THR A 5 -8.30 -39.11 37.17
CA THR A 5 -7.53 -40.19 36.56
C THR A 5 -8.30 -40.78 35.39
N ILE A 6 -7.68 -40.87 34.22
CA ILE A 6 -8.32 -41.41 33.01
C ILE A 6 -8.21 -42.94 33.01
N CYS A 7 -9.33 -43.64 32.83
CA CYS A 7 -9.33 -45.09 32.71
C CYS A 7 -8.63 -45.54 31.42
N PRO A 8 -7.58 -46.38 31.47
CA PRO A 8 -6.84 -46.79 30.28
C PRO A 8 -7.62 -47.76 29.36
N CYS A 9 -8.74 -48.31 29.82
CA CYS A 9 -9.52 -49.29 29.06
C CYS A 9 -10.61 -48.65 28.19
N CYS A 10 -11.37 -47.70 28.75
CA CYS A 10 -12.47 -47.03 28.05
C CYS A 10 -12.27 -45.51 27.85
N GLY A 11 -11.24 -44.91 28.45
CA GLY A 11 -10.99 -43.46 28.35
C GLY A 11 -11.87 -42.58 29.22
N ALA A 12 -12.74 -43.15 30.07
CA ALA A 12 -13.59 -42.39 30.99
C ALA A 12 -12.77 -41.65 32.05
N GLU A 13 -13.17 -40.42 32.37
CA GLU A 13 -12.62 -39.67 33.49
C GLU A 13 -13.19 -40.24 34.80
N VAL A 14 -12.33 -40.79 35.65
CA VAL A 14 -12.72 -41.36 36.94
C VAL A 14 -12.25 -40.39 38.02
N GLU A 15 -13.19 -39.94 38.85
CA GLU A 15 -12.89 -39.11 40.01
C GLU A 15 -12.51 -40.02 41.19
N GLY A 16 -11.22 -40.06 41.51
CA GLY A 16 -10.68 -40.89 42.58
C GLY A 16 -9.72 -41.99 42.11
N ASP A 17 -9.48 -42.96 43.00
CA ASP A 17 -8.47 -44.00 42.83
C ASP A 17 -8.97 -45.14 41.91
N LEU A 18 -8.25 -45.42 40.82
CA LEU A 18 -8.55 -46.49 39.86
C LEU A 18 -8.51 -47.90 40.48
N LEU A 19 -8.02 -48.03 41.71
CA LEU A 19 -8.11 -49.26 42.50
C LEU A 19 -9.57 -49.64 42.84
N ALA A 20 -10.45 -48.66 43.00
CA ALA A 20 -11.89 -48.91 43.23
C ALA A 20 -12.60 -49.47 41.98
N GLY A 21 -11.98 -49.27 40.80
CA GLY A 21 -12.48 -49.69 39.51
C GLY A 21 -13.24 -48.60 38.77
N CYS A 22 -13.19 -48.67 37.44
CA CYS A 22 -13.94 -47.78 36.58
C CYS A 22 -15.43 -48.17 36.59
N VAL A 23 -16.31 -47.20 36.84
CA VAL A 23 -17.77 -47.42 36.88
C VAL A 23 -18.33 -47.82 35.50
N GLU A 24 -17.70 -47.36 34.41
CA GLU A 24 -18.19 -47.65 33.06
C GLU A 24 -17.77 -49.03 32.53
N CYS A 25 -16.49 -49.38 32.65
CA CYS A 25 -15.96 -50.62 32.05
C CYS A 25 -15.58 -51.71 33.07
N GLY A 26 -15.67 -51.43 34.36
CA GLY A 26 -15.31 -52.37 35.43
C GLY A 26 -13.80 -52.63 35.57
N ALA A 27 -12.95 -52.01 34.74
CA ALA A 27 -11.50 -52.19 34.81
C ALA A 27 -10.95 -51.66 36.13
N ARG A 28 -10.07 -52.43 36.79
CA ARG A 28 -9.39 -52.08 38.05
C ARG A 28 -7.90 -52.04 37.84
N ALA A 29 -7.21 -51.13 38.51
CA ALA A 29 -5.75 -51.10 38.51
C ALA A 29 -5.22 -52.40 39.18
N VAL A 30 -4.50 -53.22 38.41
CA VAL A 30 -3.87 -54.45 38.90
C VAL A 30 -2.48 -54.11 39.41
N GLY A 31 -2.41 -53.53 40.61
CA GLY A 31 -1.15 -53.20 41.30
C GLY A 31 -0.83 -51.71 41.39
N PRO A 32 0.19 -51.35 42.19
CA PRO A 32 0.65 -49.97 42.30
C PRO A 32 1.12 -49.44 40.94
N PRO A 33 1.04 -48.12 40.70
CA PRO A 33 1.52 -47.54 39.46
C PRO A 33 2.96 -47.96 39.22
N LEU A 34 3.26 -48.37 37.98
CA LEU A 34 4.62 -48.74 37.58
C LEU A 34 5.59 -47.64 38.01
N PRO A 35 6.71 -47.98 38.67
CA PRO A 35 7.71 -46.99 39.02
C PRO A 35 8.13 -46.26 37.74
N ARG A 36 8.23 -44.93 37.80
CA ARG A 36 8.73 -44.17 36.66
C ARG A 36 10.08 -44.76 36.23
N PRO A 37 10.29 -44.98 34.92
CA PRO A 37 11.53 -45.58 34.44
C PRO A 37 12.71 -44.75 34.94
N GLU A 38 13.74 -45.43 35.47
CA GLU A 38 14.94 -44.76 36.00
C GLU A 38 15.65 -43.89 34.95
N ARG A 39 15.40 -44.17 33.66
CA ARG A 39 15.89 -43.40 32.53
C ARG A 39 14.78 -43.17 31.52
N GLU A 40 14.20 -41.97 31.53
CA GLU A 40 13.40 -41.47 30.41
C GLU A 40 14.35 -41.17 29.24
N LEU A 41 14.03 -41.68 28.05
CA LEU A 41 14.76 -41.32 26.84
C LEU A 41 14.58 -39.82 26.58
N PRO A 42 15.65 -39.07 26.29
CA PRO A 42 15.53 -37.64 26.06
C PRO A 42 14.63 -37.35 24.85
N GLY A 43 13.71 -36.40 25.01
CA GLY A 43 12.77 -36.05 23.97
C GLY A 43 13.43 -35.30 22.81
N TYR A 44 13.32 -35.82 21.59
CA TYR A 44 13.81 -35.17 20.36
C TYR A 44 12.72 -34.39 19.60
N GLY A 45 11.45 -34.66 19.89
CA GLY A 45 10.31 -34.13 19.12
C GLY A 45 10.25 -32.60 19.05
N HIS A 46 10.61 -31.89 20.12
CA HIS A 46 10.62 -30.42 20.14
C HIS A 46 11.70 -29.84 19.22
N ALA A 47 12.90 -30.43 19.23
CA ALA A 47 14.00 -29.99 18.36
C ALA A 47 13.65 -30.19 16.88
N LEU A 48 13.03 -31.33 16.55
CA LEU A 48 12.59 -31.65 15.20
C LEU A 48 11.44 -30.74 14.74
N ALA A 49 10.48 -30.43 15.61
CA ALA A 49 9.38 -29.53 15.28
C ALA A 49 9.89 -28.11 14.96
N ILE A 50 10.81 -27.57 15.77
CA ILE A 50 11.40 -26.24 15.54
C ILE A 50 12.21 -26.21 14.23
N SER A 51 13.02 -27.25 13.96
CA SER A 51 13.84 -27.30 12.75
C SER A 51 12.99 -27.48 11.49
N ALA A 52 11.98 -28.36 11.52
CA ALA A 52 11.05 -28.56 10.41
C ALA A 52 10.24 -27.30 10.11
N ALA A 53 9.75 -26.62 11.14
CA ALA A 53 9.04 -25.34 11.01
C ALA A 53 9.91 -24.26 10.35
N GLY A 54 11.16 -24.11 10.80
CA GLY A 54 12.10 -23.16 10.22
C GLY A 54 12.46 -23.46 8.77
N LEU A 55 12.71 -24.73 8.46
CA LEU A 55 13.01 -25.18 7.10
C LEU A 55 11.83 -24.97 6.17
N LEU A 56 10.61 -25.32 6.60
CA LEU A 56 9.40 -25.16 5.79
C LEU A 56 9.12 -23.69 5.49
N LEU A 57 9.26 -22.80 6.48
CA LEU A 57 9.11 -21.36 6.27
C LEU A 57 10.15 -20.81 5.28
N ALA A 58 11.42 -21.24 5.41
CA ALA A 58 12.49 -20.85 4.50
C ALA A 58 12.26 -21.36 3.07
N LEU A 59 11.80 -22.61 2.91
CA LEU A 59 11.47 -23.18 1.60
C LEU A 59 10.27 -22.49 0.95
N ALA A 60 9.23 -22.16 1.73
CA ALA A 60 8.08 -21.41 1.23
C ALA A 60 8.50 -20.01 0.72
N PHE A 61 9.36 -19.33 1.46
CA PHE A 61 9.92 -18.04 1.03
C PHE A 61 10.79 -18.18 -0.22
N ALA A 62 11.66 -19.19 -0.29
CA ALA A 62 12.48 -19.46 -1.46
C ALA A 62 11.65 -19.81 -2.71
N ALA A 63 10.59 -20.60 -2.55
CA ALA A 63 9.67 -20.93 -3.63
C ALA A 63 8.94 -19.69 -4.17
N ALA A 64 8.46 -18.81 -3.28
CA ALA A 64 7.86 -17.53 -3.67
C ALA A 64 8.86 -16.63 -4.41
N PHE A 65 10.12 -16.60 -3.96
CA PHE A 65 11.19 -15.86 -4.62
C PHE A 65 11.49 -16.39 -6.03
N VAL A 66 11.61 -17.72 -6.18
CA VAL A 66 11.82 -18.36 -7.48
C VAL A 66 10.64 -18.13 -8.42
N SER A 67 9.40 -18.20 -7.90
CA SER A 67 8.20 -17.89 -8.68
C SER A 67 8.21 -16.45 -9.19
N ALA A 68 8.59 -15.48 -8.34
CA ALA A 68 8.72 -14.08 -8.73
C ALA A 68 9.84 -13.82 -9.75
N LEU A 69 10.92 -14.61 -9.71
CA LEU A 69 11.96 -14.58 -10.75
C LEU A 69 11.44 -15.14 -12.07
N TRP A 70 10.69 -16.24 -12.04
CA TRP A 70 10.15 -16.87 -13.25
C TRP A 70 9.15 -15.97 -13.99
N GLN A 71 8.35 -15.20 -13.25
CA GLN A 71 7.39 -14.26 -13.84
C GLN A 71 8.05 -13.11 -14.63
N ARG A 72 9.38 -12.99 -14.60
CA ARG A 72 10.10 -11.97 -15.37
C ARG A 72 10.52 -12.53 -16.71
N GLU A 73 10.20 -11.78 -17.76
CA GLU A 73 10.56 -12.12 -19.14
C GLU A 73 12.07 -12.26 -19.38
N THR A 74 12.89 -11.64 -18.54
CA THR A 74 14.35 -11.74 -18.60
C THR A 74 14.88 -12.33 -17.31
N PHE A 75 15.55 -13.50 -17.41
CA PHE A 75 16.35 -14.08 -16.34
C PHE A 75 17.64 -13.27 -16.15
N ASP A 76 17.49 -12.04 -15.63
CA ASP A 76 18.62 -11.20 -15.25
C ASP A 76 19.01 -11.51 -13.79
N LEU A 77 20.22 -12.02 -13.59
CA LEU A 77 20.79 -12.34 -12.26
C LEU A 77 21.48 -11.13 -11.62
N ARG A 78 21.36 -9.93 -12.20
CA ARG A 78 21.88 -8.71 -11.59
C ARG A 78 21.33 -8.51 -10.18
N PRO A 79 22.14 -7.97 -9.23
CA PRO A 79 21.70 -7.75 -7.84
C PRO A 79 20.41 -6.93 -7.74
N SER A 80 20.22 -5.94 -8.62
CA SER A 80 19.01 -5.13 -8.67
C SER A 80 17.78 -5.93 -9.13
N ALA A 81 17.94 -6.86 -10.06
CA ALA A 81 16.87 -7.75 -10.49
C ALA A 81 16.49 -8.71 -9.35
N LEU A 82 17.48 -9.34 -8.71
CA LEU A 82 17.26 -10.19 -7.54
C LEU A 82 16.55 -9.43 -6.42
N LEU A 83 16.99 -8.21 -6.10
CA LEU A 83 16.36 -7.37 -5.07
C LEU A 83 14.90 -7.07 -5.40
N ARG A 84 14.61 -6.67 -6.65
CA ARG A 84 13.23 -6.40 -7.06
C ARG A 84 12.37 -7.67 -7.05
N ALA A 85 12.95 -8.84 -7.33
CA ALA A 85 12.24 -10.12 -7.30
C ALA A 85 11.88 -10.52 -5.85
N ALA A 86 12.83 -10.33 -4.93
CA ALA A 86 12.62 -10.48 -3.49
C ALA A 86 11.54 -9.54 -2.98
N GLU A 87 11.55 -8.28 -3.42
CA GLU A 87 10.49 -7.33 -3.12
C GLU A 87 9.12 -7.81 -3.61
N SER A 88 9.00 -8.25 -4.87
CA SER A 88 7.72 -8.73 -5.39
C SER A 88 7.20 -9.97 -4.65
N ALA A 89 8.09 -10.90 -4.31
CA ALA A 89 7.73 -12.08 -3.53
C ALA A 89 7.27 -11.69 -2.12
N ALA A 90 8.02 -10.82 -1.43
CA ALA A 90 7.66 -10.33 -0.10
C ALA A 90 6.31 -9.60 -0.10
N TRP A 91 6.03 -8.83 -1.14
CA TRP A 91 4.77 -8.10 -1.25
C TRP A 91 3.56 -9.01 -1.50
N GLY A 92 3.71 -10.04 -2.33
CA GLY A 92 2.66 -11.05 -2.55
C GLY A 92 2.36 -11.84 -1.26
N LEU A 93 3.39 -12.10 -0.46
CA LEU A 93 3.29 -12.88 0.77
C LEU A 93 2.89 -12.06 2.01
N LYS A 94 2.96 -10.72 1.98
CA LYS A 94 2.87 -9.91 3.21
C LYS A 94 1.61 -10.14 4.05
N TRP A 95 0.45 -10.40 3.43
CA TRP A 95 -0.82 -10.52 4.15
C TRP A 95 -0.93 -11.84 4.93
N SER A 96 -0.31 -12.91 4.44
CA SER A 96 -0.36 -14.24 5.07
C SER A 96 0.94 -14.61 5.77
N ALA A 97 2.09 -14.39 5.12
CA ALA A 97 3.38 -14.83 5.60
C ALA A 97 3.92 -13.98 6.75
N LEU A 98 3.61 -12.68 6.78
CA LEU A 98 4.08 -11.80 7.85
C LEU A 98 3.46 -12.22 9.20
N PRO A 99 2.12 -12.27 9.38
CA PRO A 99 1.55 -12.73 10.64
C PRO A 99 1.93 -14.19 10.97
N ALA A 100 1.98 -15.07 9.96
CA ALA A 100 2.39 -16.47 10.16
C ALA A 100 3.85 -16.58 10.65
N SER A 101 4.77 -15.79 10.08
CA SER A 101 6.19 -15.81 10.49
C SER A 101 6.39 -15.30 11.91
N PHE A 102 5.63 -14.28 12.33
CA PHE A 102 5.66 -13.78 13.71
C PHE A 102 5.09 -14.81 14.69
N ALA A 103 3.94 -15.40 14.38
CA ALA A 103 3.33 -16.44 15.20
C ALA A 103 4.26 -17.67 15.32
N LEU A 104 4.86 -18.10 14.22
CA LEU A 104 5.79 -19.23 14.20
C LEU A 104 7.09 -18.93 14.96
N ALA A 105 7.68 -17.74 14.78
CA ALA A 105 8.85 -17.32 15.52
C ALA A 105 8.58 -17.27 17.03
N PHE A 106 7.41 -16.77 17.44
CA PHE A 106 7.00 -16.75 18.85
C PHE A 106 6.79 -18.16 19.42
N ALA A 107 6.13 -19.05 18.68
CA ALA A 107 5.93 -20.44 19.07
C ALA A 107 7.28 -21.18 19.21
N CYS A 108 8.16 -21.07 18.21
CA CYS A 108 9.50 -21.63 18.22
C CYS A 108 10.35 -21.09 19.38
N ALA A 109 10.25 -19.78 19.67
CA ALA A 109 10.95 -19.17 20.80
C ALA A 109 10.46 -19.71 22.15
N ARG A 110 9.13 -19.89 22.33
CA ARG A 110 8.58 -20.51 23.56
C ARG A 110 9.02 -21.96 23.73
N LEU A 111 8.99 -22.75 22.65
CA LEU A 111 9.44 -24.15 22.68
C LEU A 111 10.95 -24.24 22.95
N TYR A 112 11.76 -23.37 22.34
CA TYR A 112 13.18 -23.33 22.63
C TYR A 112 13.46 -22.93 24.09
N ALA A 113 12.72 -21.94 24.61
CA ALA A 113 12.82 -21.53 26.02
C ALA A 113 12.36 -22.63 26.99
N SER A 114 11.39 -23.49 26.62
CA SER A 114 11.03 -24.66 27.43
C SER A 114 12.15 -25.71 27.43
N MET A 115 12.77 -25.97 26.27
CA MET A 115 13.94 -26.85 26.16
C MET A 115 15.12 -26.35 27.00
N CYS A 116 15.38 -25.04 27.01
CA CYS A 116 16.46 -24.46 27.82
C CYS A 116 16.20 -24.57 29.33
N ARG A 117 14.94 -24.60 29.78
CA ARG A 117 14.58 -24.77 31.20
C ARG A 117 14.75 -26.21 31.68
N ALA A 118 14.65 -27.20 30.80
CA ALA A 118 14.77 -28.62 31.14
C ALA A 118 15.84 -29.33 30.30
N ARG A 119 17.08 -28.83 30.31
CA ARG A 119 18.19 -29.35 29.49
C ARG A 119 18.45 -30.85 29.65
N ALA A 120 18.22 -31.40 30.85
CA ALA A 120 18.41 -32.84 31.11
C ALA A 120 17.39 -33.73 30.38
N ARG A 121 16.22 -33.18 29.99
CA ARG A 121 15.13 -33.94 29.34
C ARG A 121 15.16 -33.87 27.81
N PHE A 122 15.90 -32.93 27.23
CA PHE A 122 15.87 -32.65 25.80
C PHE A 122 17.25 -32.76 25.17
N VAL A 123 17.32 -33.36 23.98
CA VAL A 123 18.54 -33.46 23.15
C VAL A 123 18.30 -32.75 21.82
N GLY A 124 19.36 -32.38 21.10
CA GLY A 124 19.25 -31.75 19.78
C GLY A 124 19.19 -30.22 19.79
N HIS A 125 19.76 -29.56 20.79
CA HIS A 125 19.78 -28.10 20.88
C HIS A 125 20.37 -27.39 19.66
N CYS A 126 21.36 -28.00 18.98
CA CYS A 126 21.92 -27.43 17.74
C CYS A 126 20.88 -27.32 16.63
N PHE A 127 20.05 -28.35 16.42
CA PHE A 127 18.99 -28.34 15.41
C PHE A 127 17.89 -27.33 15.77
N ALA A 128 17.50 -27.26 17.04
CA ALA A 128 16.52 -26.28 17.50
C ALA A 128 17.03 -24.84 17.31
N ARG A 129 18.32 -24.58 17.58
CA ARG A 129 18.96 -23.27 17.32
C ARG A 129 18.98 -22.92 15.84
N ALA A 130 19.34 -23.87 14.98
CA ALA A 130 19.35 -23.66 13.53
C ALA A 130 17.95 -23.34 12.99
N GLY A 131 16.92 -24.10 13.42
CA GLY A 131 15.53 -23.86 13.07
C GLY A 131 15.02 -22.49 13.52
N LEU A 132 15.29 -22.13 14.78
CA LEU A 132 14.92 -20.82 15.33
C LEU A 132 15.64 -19.69 14.58
N ALA A 133 16.94 -19.82 14.33
CA ALA A 133 17.71 -18.85 13.56
C ALA A 133 17.16 -18.68 12.14
N ALA A 134 16.78 -19.76 11.46
CA ALA A 134 16.14 -19.70 10.15
C ALA A 134 14.78 -18.97 10.20
N THR A 135 13.92 -19.27 11.18
CA THR A 135 12.63 -18.55 11.33
C THR A 135 12.82 -17.05 11.57
N LEU A 136 13.77 -16.68 12.43
CA LEU A 136 14.08 -15.28 12.72
C LEU A 136 14.68 -14.57 11.51
N ALA A 137 15.56 -15.24 10.75
CA ALA A 137 16.13 -14.69 9.54
C ALA A 137 15.06 -14.38 8.48
N VAL A 138 14.11 -15.30 8.26
CA VAL A 138 13.00 -15.07 7.32
C VAL A 138 12.07 -13.95 7.81
N MET A 139 11.72 -13.93 9.10
CA MET A 139 10.89 -12.88 9.68
C MET A 139 11.54 -11.49 9.56
N LEU A 140 12.83 -11.37 9.84
CA LEU A 140 13.58 -10.12 9.70
C LEU A 140 13.71 -9.71 8.24
N ALA A 141 13.99 -10.65 7.33
CA ALA A 141 14.06 -10.38 5.90
C ALA A 141 12.73 -9.82 5.38
N LEU A 142 11.61 -10.52 5.64
CA LEU A 142 10.27 -10.06 5.26
C LEU A 142 9.95 -8.68 5.83
N SER A 143 10.23 -8.45 7.11
CA SER A 143 9.99 -7.17 7.78
C SER A 143 10.81 -6.04 7.17
N ALA A 144 12.09 -6.27 6.87
CA ALA A 144 12.97 -5.29 6.23
C ALA A 144 12.50 -4.95 4.81
N PHE A 145 12.15 -5.96 4.00
CA PHE A 145 11.64 -5.74 2.65
C PHE A 145 10.35 -4.95 2.66
N VAL A 146 9.40 -5.28 3.54
CA VAL A 146 8.15 -4.52 3.65
C VAL A 146 8.42 -3.11 4.16
N GLY A 147 9.24 -2.92 5.20
CA GLY A 147 9.54 -1.61 5.76
C GLY A 147 10.18 -0.64 4.77
N VAL A 148 11.13 -1.11 3.95
CA VAL A 148 11.84 -0.27 2.97
C VAL A 148 10.97 0.09 1.76
N THR A 149 10.03 -0.79 1.37
CA THR A 149 9.28 -0.66 0.09
C THR A 149 7.95 0.05 0.23
N VAL A 150 7.38 0.09 1.44
CA VAL A 150 6.15 0.81 1.75
C VAL A 150 6.19 2.30 1.35
N PRO A 151 7.20 3.12 1.70
CA PRO A 151 7.19 4.55 1.37
C PRO A 151 7.19 4.79 -0.14
N GLU A 152 7.99 4.04 -0.90
CA GLU A 152 8.05 4.20 -2.35
C GLU A 152 6.75 3.76 -3.02
N ARG A 153 6.09 2.71 -2.51
CA ARG A 153 4.78 2.29 -3.02
C ARG A 153 3.68 3.28 -2.70
N LEU A 154 3.72 3.92 -1.54
CA LEU A 154 2.80 5.01 -1.22
C LEU A 154 3.01 6.19 -2.18
N ARG A 155 4.26 6.54 -2.47
CA ARG A 155 4.61 7.56 -3.47
C ARG A 155 4.13 7.18 -4.87
N MET A 156 4.32 5.94 -5.29
CA MET A 156 3.87 5.46 -6.60
C MET A 156 2.34 5.43 -6.71
N ARG A 157 1.63 5.08 -5.63
CA ARG A 157 0.16 5.16 -5.57
C ARG A 157 -0.32 6.60 -5.71
N GLU A 158 0.34 7.53 -5.04
CA GLU A 158 0.03 8.96 -5.15
C GLU A 158 0.28 9.48 -6.57
N LEU A 159 1.41 9.12 -7.19
CA LEU A 159 1.70 9.46 -8.58
C LEU A 159 0.68 8.85 -9.56
N ALA A 160 0.29 7.60 -9.34
CA ALA A 160 -0.72 6.93 -10.17
C ALA A 160 -2.09 7.60 -10.04
N ARG A 161 -2.48 8.01 -8.83
CA ARG A 161 -3.73 8.76 -8.59
C ARG A 161 -3.72 10.10 -9.34
N ARG A 162 -2.65 10.89 -9.19
CA ARG A 162 -2.47 12.15 -9.92
C ARG A 162 -2.43 11.97 -11.44
N ALA A 163 -1.82 10.89 -11.91
CA ALA A 163 -1.80 10.58 -13.34
C ALA A 163 -3.22 10.27 -13.87
N GLY A 164 -4.05 9.59 -13.08
CA GLY A 164 -5.46 9.36 -13.39
C GLY A 164 -6.28 10.65 -13.44
N GLU A 165 -6.12 11.51 -12.43
CA GLU A 165 -6.74 12.84 -12.38
C GLU A 165 -6.34 13.71 -13.58
N ASN A 166 -5.05 13.78 -13.90
CA ASN A 166 -4.54 14.51 -15.06
C ASN A 166 -5.07 13.94 -16.38
N ALA A 167 -5.18 12.61 -16.50
CA ALA A 167 -5.74 11.99 -17.70
C ALA A 167 -7.20 12.42 -17.94
N LEU A 168 -7.99 12.53 -16.86
CA LEU A 168 -9.36 13.03 -16.94
C LEU A 168 -9.40 14.49 -17.42
N LEU A 169 -8.54 15.36 -16.87
CA LEU A 169 -8.41 16.76 -17.29
C LEU A 169 -8.05 16.89 -18.78
N TYR A 170 -7.03 16.17 -19.23
CA TYR A 170 -6.62 16.19 -20.64
C TYR A 170 -7.70 15.64 -21.58
N SER A 171 -8.42 14.60 -21.16
CA SER A 171 -9.54 14.10 -21.94
C SER A 171 -10.67 15.14 -22.06
N THR A 172 -10.86 15.96 -21.02
CA THR A 172 -11.89 17.00 -21.01
C THR A 172 -11.48 18.19 -21.87
N ASP A 173 -10.23 18.65 -21.78
CA ASP A 173 -9.69 19.68 -22.68
C ASP A 173 -9.81 19.25 -24.15
N LEU A 174 -9.47 18.00 -24.46
CA LEU A 174 -9.59 17.45 -25.81
C LEU A 174 -11.05 17.48 -26.30
N ALA A 175 -12.02 17.14 -25.45
CA ALA A 175 -13.43 17.18 -25.79
C ALA A 175 -13.92 18.63 -26.04
N LEU A 176 -13.53 19.58 -25.18
CA LEU A 176 -13.83 21.00 -25.33
C LEU A 176 -13.21 21.58 -26.61
N ALA A 177 -11.96 21.21 -26.92
CA ALA A 177 -11.26 21.63 -28.13
C ALA A 177 -11.94 21.07 -29.40
N ARG A 178 -12.38 19.80 -29.37
CA ARG A 178 -13.15 19.21 -30.48
C ARG A 178 -14.50 19.91 -30.67
N TYR A 179 -15.20 20.20 -29.58
CA TYR A 179 -16.45 20.96 -29.62
C TYR A 179 -16.25 22.33 -30.25
N ARG A 180 -15.24 23.08 -29.79
CA ARG A 180 -14.89 24.40 -30.34
C ARG A 180 -14.55 24.35 -31.83
N ARG A 181 -13.80 23.34 -32.27
CA ARG A 181 -13.49 23.15 -33.70
C ARG A 181 -14.74 22.90 -34.54
N ARG A 182 -15.75 22.22 -33.99
CA ARG A 182 -16.99 21.88 -34.72
C ARG A 182 -17.99 23.02 -34.74
N PHE A 183 -18.18 23.71 -33.62
CA PHE A 183 -19.24 24.73 -33.45
C PHE A 183 -18.73 26.17 -33.39
N GLY A 184 -17.40 26.38 -33.47
CA GLY A 184 -16.77 27.71 -33.43
C GLY A 184 -16.80 28.39 -32.06
N THR A 185 -17.45 27.81 -31.05
CA THR A 185 -17.65 28.37 -29.71
C THR A 185 -17.39 27.31 -28.64
N TYR A 186 -17.06 27.73 -27.42
CA TYR A 186 -17.04 26.84 -26.27
C TYR A 186 -18.47 26.48 -25.84
N PRO A 187 -18.70 25.29 -25.28
CA PRO A 187 -20.03 24.92 -24.80
C PRO A 187 -20.47 25.85 -23.66
N ALA A 188 -21.78 26.02 -23.48
CA ALA A 188 -22.30 26.78 -22.34
C ALA A 188 -22.33 25.91 -21.07
N THR A 189 -22.60 24.62 -21.25
CA THR A 189 -22.64 23.61 -20.20
C THR A 189 -21.85 22.37 -20.62
N LEU A 190 -21.32 21.59 -19.68
CA LEU A 190 -20.65 20.33 -20.02
C LEU A 190 -21.57 19.36 -20.76
N GLU A 191 -22.87 19.38 -20.49
CA GLU A 191 -23.84 18.51 -21.18
C GLU A 191 -23.92 18.78 -22.69
N ASP A 192 -23.56 19.99 -23.15
CA ASP A 192 -23.50 20.30 -24.59
C ASP A 192 -22.48 19.44 -25.33
N LEU A 193 -21.49 18.86 -24.63
CA LEU A 193 -20.55 17.90 -25.20
C LEU A 193 -21.25 16.65 -25.75
N ARG A 194 -22.48 16.32 -25.31
CA ARG A 194 -23.28 15.22 -25.89
C ARG A 194 -23.66 15.45 -27.35
N ARG A 195 -23.57 16.68 -27.85
CA ARG A 195 -23.79 16.99 -29.28
C ARG A 195 -22.64 16.55 -30.17
N LEU A 196 -21.49 16.20 -29.58
CA LEU A 196 -20.35 15.68 -30.30
C LEU A 196 -20.60 14.23 -30.72
N GLU A 197 -20.17 13.85 -31.92
CA GLU A 197 -20.16 12.45 -32.35
C GLU A 197 -19.14 11.66 -31.50
N ASP A 198 -19.59 10.60 -30.85
CA ASP A 198 -18.77 9.79 -29.92
C ASP A 198 -18.86 8.30 -30.27
N PRO A 199 -18.15 7.84 -31.31
CA PRO A 199 -18.19 6.44 -31.75
C PRO A 199 -17.70 5.47 -30.67
N ASP A 200 -16.79 5.92 -29.80
CA ASP A 200 -16.13 5.08 -28.78
C ASP A 200 -16.78 5.20 -27.38
N GLY A 201 -17.80 6.04 -27.22
CA GLY A 201 -18.42 6.33 -25.91
C GLY A 201 -17.49 7.05 -24.93
N SER A 202 -16.44 7.69 -25.43
CA SER A 202 -15.41 8.41 -24.65
C SER A 202 -15.96 9.66 -23.97
N VAL A 203 -16.77 10.45 -24.65
CA VAL A 203 -17.40 11.68 -24.15
C VAL A 203 -18.48 11.31 -23.13
N ALA A 204 -19.27 10.27 -23.39
CA ALA A 204 -20.28 9.79 -22.44
C ALA A 204 -19.63 9.32 -21.12
N LYS A 205 -18.54 8.54 -21.20
CA LYS A 205 -17.75 8.13 -20.02
C LYS A 205 -17.15 9.32 -19.28
N LEU A 206 -16.65 10.31 -20.02
CA LEU A 206 -16.08 11.52 -19.45
C LEU A 206 -17.12 12.32 -18.67
N LEU A 207 -18.30 12.53 -19.23
CA LEU A 207 -19.40 13.23 -18.55
C LEU A 207 -19.86 12.49 -17.29
N ALA A 208 -19.86 11.16 -17.33
CA ALA A 208 -20.17 10.36 -16.14
C ALA A 208 -19.08 10.47 -15.06
N ALA A 209 -17.81 10.57 -15.44
CA ALA A 209 -16.68 10.68 -14.52
C ALA A 209 -16.52 12.08 -13.93
N VAL A 210 -16.73 13.13 -14.74
CA VAL A 210 -16.70 14.54 -14.31
C VAL A 210 -17.92 14.91 -13.47
N GLY A 211 -19.06 14.27 -13.73
CA GLY A 211 -20.31 14.56 -13.03
C GLY A 211 -20.79 16.01 -13.24
N ALA A 212 -21.50 16.55 -12.25
CA ALA A 212 -21.96 17.94 -12.23
C ALA A 212 -20.83 18.90 -11.80
N GLY A 213 -19.66 18.82 -12.44
CA GLY A 213 -18.56 19.75 -12.20
C GLY A 213 -18.96 21.20 -12.48
N ASP A 214 -18.39 22.14 -11.73
CA ASP A 214 -18.63 23.58 -11.89
C ASP A 214 -17.85 24.07 -13.13
N TYR A 215 -18.46 23.91 -14.31
CA TYR A 215 -17.96 24.47 -15.56
C TYR A 215 -18.45 25.90 -15.75
N ARG A 216 -17.53 26.85 -15.97
CA ARG A 216 -17.86 28.25 -16.24
C ARG A 216 -17.09 28.77 -17.45
N PRO A 217 -17.76 29.08 -18.57
CA PRO A 217 -17.14 29.82 -19.65
C PRO A 217 -16.86 31.25 -19.17
N ARG A 218 -15.63 31.73 -19.36
CA ARG A 218 -15.18 33.04 -18.89
C ARG A 218 -14.75 33.90 -20.07
N THR A 219 -15.52 34.92 -20.39
CA THR A 219 -15.10 35.92 -21.37
C THR A 219 -14.24 36.95 -20.67
N ASP A 220 -12.92 36.71 -20.61
CA ASP A 220 -11.99 37.79 -20.28
C ASP A 220 -11.91 38.70 -21.51
N LEU A 221 -12.67 39.78 -21.47
CA LEU A 221 -12.47 40.89 -22.37
C LEU A 221 -11.01 41.30 -22.20
N ALA A 222 -10.21 41.12 -23.25
CA ALA A 222 -8.86 41.65 -23.36
C ALA A 222 -8.92 43.18 -23.46
N SER A 223 -9.59 43.84 -22.51
CA SER A 223 -9.39 45.24 -22.24
C SER A 223 -7.94 45.34 -21.79
N LEU A 224 -7.12 45.90 -22.67
CA LEU A 224 -5.77 46.35 -22.43
C LEU A 224 -5.58 46.64 -20.94
N SER A 225 -4.78 45.83 -20.26
CA SER A 225 -4.34 46.18 -18.92
C SER A 225 -3.72 47.57 -19.00
N THR A 226 -4.43 48.56 -18.47
CA THR A 226 -3.96 49.94 -18.33
C THR A 226 -2.83 50.05 -17.28
N GLY A 227 -2.40 48.91 -16.73
CA GLY A 227 -1.23 48.78 -15.87
C GLY A 227 0.03 48.39 -16.66
N ARG A 228 0.82 49.41 -17.02
CA ARG A 228 2.24 49.39 -17.43
C ARG A 228 2.98 48.04 -17.24
N ALA A 229 2.99 47.18 -18.25
CA ALA A 229 4.03 46.17 -18.42
C ALA A 229 4.71 46.38 -19.78
N LYS A 230 5.92 46.95 -19.74
CA LYS A 230 6.77 47.17 -20.92
C LYS A 230 7.24 45.81 -21.48
N ALA A 231 6.49 45.22 -22.40
CA ALA A 231 6.99 44.16 -23.27
C ALA A 231 7.22 44.75 -24.68
N ARG A 232 8.47 45.11 -24.97
CA ARG A 232 8.93 45.47 -26.32
C ARG A 232 8.92 44.21 -27.19
N VAL A 233 7.84 43.99 -27.93
CA VAL A 233 7.85 43.11 -29.11
C VAL A 233 7.76 44.00 -30.35
N ARG A 234 8.92 44.26 -30.97
CA ARG A 234 8.99 44.94 -32.27
C ARG A 234 8.50 43.99 -33.36
N ARG A 235 7.24 44.09 -33.77
CA ARG A 235 6.78 43.59 -35.06
C ARG A 235 6.53 44.79 -35.97
N ARG A 236 7.41 44.98 -36.96
CA ARG A 236 7.19 45.94 -38.05
C ARG A 236 6.09 45.36 -38.94
N VAL A 237 4.90 45.95 -38.86
CA VAL A 237 3.85 45.80 -39.88
C VAL A 237 3.56 47.20 -40.41
N ARG A 238 3.57 47.32 -41.74
CA ARG A 238 3.30 48.55 -42.49
C ARG A 238 1.89 49.04 -42.19
N ALA A 239 1.78 50.35 -41.98
CA ALA A 239 0.54 51.07 -41.86
C ALA A 239 -0.10 51.21 -43.24
N ASP A 240 -1.29 50.64 -43.38
CA ASP A 240 -2.45 51.19 -44.12
C ASP A 240 -3.56 50.15 -43.99
N ASP A 241 -4.38 50.27 -42.94
CA ASP A 241 -5.82 49.98 -42.96
C ASP A 241 -6.43 50.41 -41.62
N ASP A 242 -7.40 51.33 -41.69
CA ASP A 242 -8.26 51.75 -40.58
C ASP A 242 -9.24 50.62 -40.22
N MET A 243 -8.73 49.55 -39.62
CA MET A 243 -9.54 48.63 -38.83
C MET A 243 -9.69 49.23 -37.44
N GLN A 244 -10.85 49.84 -37.17
CA GLN A 244 -11.38 49.93 -35.80
C GLN A 244 -11.31 48.52 -35.22
N GLY A 245 -10.26 48.25 -34.46
CA GLY A 245 -9.94 46.91 -33.99
C GLY A 245 -11.01 46.48 -33.02
N ASP A 246 -11.97 45.70 -33.51
CA ASP A 246 -12.89 44.95 -32.66
C ASP A 246 -12.05 44.29 -31.56
N PRO A 247 -12.40 44.50 -30.28
CA PRO A 247 -11.64 43.92 -29.18
C PRO A 247 -11.59 42.42 -29.41
N ILE A 248 -10.38 41.86 -29.50
CA ILE A 248 -10.19 40.42 -29.61
C ILE A 248 -10.74 39.80 -28.33
N VAL A 249 -11.97 39.30 -28.38
CA VAL A 249 -12.61 38.61 -27.27
C VAL A 249 -11.98 37.22 -27.19
N LEU A 250 -11.03 37.07 -26.28
CA LEU A 250 -10.51 35.75 -25.91
C LEU A 250 -11.53 35.12 -24.96
N THR A 251 -12.34 34.21 -25.50
CA THR A 251 -13.18 33.33 -24.68
C THR A 251 -12.26 32.34 -24.00
N ASN A 252 -12.08 32.49 -22.69
CA ASN A 252 -11.39 31.54 -21.84
C ASN A 252 -12.44 30.61 -21.21
N TYR A 253 -12.03 29.46 -20.69
CA TYR A 253 -12.90 28.60 -19.91
C TYR A 253 -12.21 28.17 -18.62
N GLU A 254 -12.99 28.06 -17.55
CA GLU A 254 -12.54 27.52 -16.26
C GLU A 254 -13.43 26.31 -15.93
N LEU A 255 -12.77 25.18 -15.68
CA LEU A 255 -13.42 23.97 -15.19
C LEU A 255 -12.80 23.60 -13.85
N VAL A 256 -13.66 23.48 -12.83
CA VAL A 256 -13.28 22.97 -11.52
C VAL A 256 -13.77 21.53 -11.41
N LEU A 257 -12.82 20.61 -11.23
CA LEU A 257 -13.10 19.21 -10.95
C LEU A 257 -12.85 18.91 -9.47
N PRO A 258 -13.66 18.04 -8.85
CA PRO A 258 -13.42 17.62 -7.48
C PRO A 258 -12.05 16.95 -7.39
N GLY A 259 -11.37 17.21 -6.28
CA GLY A 259 -10.10 16.58 -5.94
C GLY A 259 -10.23 15.10 -5.56
N GLY A 260 -9.26 14.62 -4.81
CA GLY A 260 -9.19 13.21 -4.41
C GLY A 260 -10.27 12.81 -3.39
N ASP A 261 -10.94 13.78 -2.78
CA ASP A 261 -12.03 13.60 -1.83
C ASP A 261 -13.42 13.52 -2.48
N GLY A 262 -13.54 13.89 -3.77
CA GLY A 262 -14.79 13.88 -4.51
C GLY A 262 -15.75 15.03 -4.15
N VAL A 263 -15.29 16.05 -3.41
CA VAL A 263 -16.12 17.16 -2.95
C VAL A 263 -15.67 18.46 -3.61
N ASN A 264 -16.55 19.13 -4.35
CA ASN A 264 -16.24 20.43 -4.93
C ASN A 264 -16.14 21.52 -3.84
N GLY A 265 -15.25 22.49 -4.05
CA GLY A 265 -15.04 23.67 -3.21
C GLY A 265 -13.93 23.51 -2.18
N THR A 266 -13.11 22.48 -2.29
CA THR A 266 -12.00 22.19 -1.37
C THR A 266 -10.66 22.68 -1.92
N ASP A 267 -9.66 22.72 -1.05
CA ASP A 267 -8.30 23.16 -1.41
C ASP A 267 -7.57 22.17 -2.35
N ASP A 268 -8.11 20.97 -2.58
CA ASP A 268 -7.57 19.96 -3.48
C ASP A 268 -8.28 19.88 -4.84
N ASP A 269 -9.24 20.78 -5.10
CA ASP A 269 -9.91 20.89 -6.39
C ASP A 269 -8.92 21.17 -7.53
N LEU A 270 -9.09 20.44 -8.62
CA LEU A 270 -8.28 20.61 -9.82
C LEU A 270 -8.92 21.66 -10.72
N ARG A 271 -8.12 22.63 -11.16
CA ARG A 271 -8.58 23.70 -12.04
C ARG A 271 -7.96 23.59 -13.42
N LEU A 272 -8.79 23.49 -14.44
CA LEU A 272 -8.39 23.57 -15.84
C LEU A 272 -8.78 24.93 -16.38
N SER A 273 -7.78 25.72 -16.79
CA SER A 273 -7.99 27.01 -17.44
C SER A 273 -7.31 26.99 -18.80
N ASP A 274 -8.08 27.03 -19.88
CA ASP A 274 -7.57 27.07 -21.27
C ASP A 274 -6.50 26.01 -21.59
N GLY A 275 -6.71 24.78 -21.15
CA GLY A 275 -5.76 23.67 -21.35
C GLY A 275 -4.55 23.67 -20.41
N LEU A 276 -4.42 24.67 -19.53
CA LEU A 276 -3.44 24.68 -18.44
C LEU A 276 -4.08 24.07 -17.19
N ILE A 277 -3.48 22.99 -16.70
CA ILE A 277 -3.80 22.41 -15.39
C ILE A 277 -3.11 23.27 -14.34
N LEU A 278 -3.91 23.97 -13.54
CA LEU A 278 -3.44 24.74 -12.40
C LEU A 278 -3.63 23.89 -11.16
N ASP A 279 -2.53 23.56 -10.50
CA ASP A 279 -2.58 23.04 -9.14
C ASP A 279 -3.29 24.09 -8.26
N ALA A 280 -4.20 23.64 -7.40
CA ALA A 280 -4.82 24.52 -6.42
C ALA A 280 -3.71 25.33 -5.71
N PRO A 281 -3.90 26.65 -5.50
CA PRO A 281 -2.91 27.46 -4.83
C PRO A 281 -2.68 26.85 -3.45
N ARG A 282 -1.57 26.10 -3.30
CA ARG A 282 -1.16 25.46 -2.05
C ARG A 282 -1.15 26.57 -1.02
N ALA A 283 -2.19 26.63 -0.19
CA ALA A 283 -2.47 27.78 0.67
C ALA A 283 -1.16 28.25 1.26
N ALA A 284 -0.66 29.39 0.77
CA ALA A 284 0.64 29.89 1.15
C ALA A 284 0.56 29.99 2.67
N ASN A 285 1.34 29.15 3.34
CA ASN A 285 1.26 28.89 4.77
C ASN A 285 1.69 30.18 5.49
N THR A 286 0.78 31.14 5.55
CA THR A 286 0.95 32.51 6.05
C THR A 286 0.85 32.55 7.57
N LYS A 287 1.10 31.41 8.24
CA LYS A 287 1.18 31.29 9.70
C LYS A 287 2.53 30.75 10.20
N GLY A 288 3.58 30.74 9.37
CA GLY A 288 4.91 30.24 9.77
C GLY A 288 6.07 31.25 9.76
N ALA A 289 5.87 32.51 9.36
CA ALA A 289 6.91 33.53 9.37
C ALA A 289 6.70 34.52 10.53
N ALA A 290 6.71 34.00 11.76
CA ALA A 290 6.82 34.83 12.95
C ALA A 290 7.98 34.31 13.80
N THR A 291 9.09 35.06 13.73
CA THR A 291 10.06 35.20 14.83
C THR A 291 10.98 34.01 15.10
N GLN A 292 11.98 33.80 14.23
CA GLN A 292 13.32 33.45 14.71
C GLN A 292 14.11 34.75 14.90
N THR A 293 13.89 35.39 16.05
CA THR A 293 14.86 36.35 16.59
C THR A 293 16.15 35.62 16.90
N VAL A 294 17.17 35.99 16.13
CA VAL A 294 18.58 35.81 16.44
C VAL A 294 18.87 36.38 17.84
N GLY A 295 19.05 35.51 18.83
CA GLY A 295 19.88 35.74 20.01
C GLY A 295 21.03 34.74 19.94
N GLY A 296 22.31 35.12 19.90
CA GLY A 296 22.94 36.14 20.71
C GLY A 296 23.66 35.47 21.88
N ARG A 297 24.94 35.11 21.66
CA ARG A 297 26.07 34.93 22.63
C ARG A 297 25.77 34.60 24.10
N ARG A 298 26.45 33.55 24.60
CA ARG A 298 27.39 33.53 25.76
C ARG A 298 27.97 32.09 25.85
N ALA A 299 29.27 31.88 25.65
CA ALA A 299 30.35 32.01 26.65
C ALA A 299 30.14 31.12 27.89
N HIS A 300 30.64 29.88 27.84
CA HIS A 300 31.74 29.35 28.67
C HIS A 300 32.11 27.94 28.20
#